data_AF-A0AA37BCJ0-F1
#
_entry.id   AF-A0AA37BCJ0-F1
#
_cell.length_a   1.000
_cell.length_b   1.000
_cell.length_c   1.000
_cell.angle_alpha   90.00
_cell.angle_beta   90.00
_cell.angle_gamma   90.00
#
_symmetry.space_group_name_H-M   'P 1'
#
loop_
_entity.id
_entity.type
_entity.pdbx_description
1 polymer ?
#
loop_
_entity_poly.entity_id
_entity_poly.type
_entity_poly.pdbx_seq_one_letter_code
_entity_poly.pdbx_strand_id
1 'polypeptide(L)'
;MLRDPNICDACARLRLRRNREAATSLDLWIPHCEAFPGRVPDEIFLGGFDHRAAYPGDGGVRFAPREGAEDALRLYEERIGAV
;
A
#
# COMPACT_ATOMS: atom_id res chain seq x y z
N MET A 1 -16.78 2.59 -2.59
CA MET A 1 -16.25 2.68 -1.22
C MET A 1 -14.75 2.90 -1.35
N LEU A 2 -14.22 3.96 -0.75
CA LEU A 2 -12.78 4.10 -0.59
C LEU A 2 -12.37 3.14 0.54
N ARG A 3 -11.41 2.26 0.28
CA ARG A 3 -10.73 1.52 1.34
C ARG A 3 -10.07 2.50 2.29
N ASP A 4 -9.83 2.08 3.54
CA ASP A 4 -9.13 2.93 4.49
C ASP A 4 -7.75 3.35 3.94
N PRO A 5 -7.28 4.57 4.31
CA PRO A 5 -5.93 5.01 4.01
C PRO A 5 -4.91 4.02 4.57
N ASN A 6 -3.95 3.61 3.74
CA ASN A 6 -2.84 2.77 4.17
C ASN A 6 -1.52 3.46 3.83
N ILE A 7 -0.44 3.05 4.50
CA ILE A 7 0.86 3.67 4.26
C ILE A 7 1.40 3.47 2.84
N CYS A 8 0.97 2.41 2.15
CA CYS A 8 1.37 2.15 0.77
C CYS A 8 0.85 3.23 -0.19
N ASP A 9 -0.24 3.93 0.12
CA ASP A 9 -0.75 5.06 -0.67
C ASP A 9 0.25 6.19 -0.84
N ALA A 10 1.08 6.40 0.18
CA ALA A 10 2.14 7.39 0.21
C ALA A 10 3.49 6.85 -0.27
N CYS A 11 3.59 5.57 -0.64
CA CYS A 11 4.86 4.94 -0.94
C CYS A 11 5.28 5.13 -2.40
N ALA A 12 6.51 5.62 -2.62
CA ALA A 12 7.12 5.80 -3.94
C ALA A 12 7.24 4.49 -4.74
N ARG A 13 7.28 3.35 -4.04
CA ARG A 13 7.43 2.01 -4.62
C ARG A 13 6.10 1.37 -5.02
N LEU A 14 4.96 1.89 -4.56
CA LEU A 14 3.66 1.32 -4.91
C LEU A 14 3.37 1.55 -6.41
N ARG A 15 2.92 0.49 -7.07
CA ARG A 15 2.43 0.49 -8.44
C ARG A 15 1.12 -0.30 -8.51
N LEU A 16 0.26 0.06 -9.45
CA LEU A 16 -0.98 -0.64 -9.74
C LEU A 16 -0.88 -1.25 -11.13
N ARG A 17 -1.04 -2.56 -11.24
CA ARG A 17 -1.20 -3.24 -12.54
C ARG A 17 -2.64 -3.68 -12.72
N ARG A 18 -3.12 -3.64 -13.95
CA ARG A 18 -4.47 -4.10 -14.27
C ARG A 18 -4.58 -5.61 -14.12
N ASN A 19 -5.60 -6.08 -13.41
CA ASN A 19 -6.00 -7.48 -13.36
C ASN A 19 -6.89 -7.80 -14.56
N ARG A 20 -6.42 -8.65 -15.47
CA ARG A 20 -7.20 -9.07 -16.65
C ARG A 20 -8.25 -10.13 -16.34
N GLU A 21 -8.10 -10.80 -15.21
CA GLU A 21 -8.97 -11.89 -14.75
C GLU A 21 -9.98 -11.41 -13.69
N ALA A 22 -10.06 -10.09 -13.47
CA ALA A 22 -10.98 -9.52 -12.50
C ALA A 22 -12.43 -9.85 -12.86
N ALA A 23 -13.09 -10.62 -12.00
CA ALA A 23 -14.51 -10.92 -12.12
C ALA A 23 -15.40 -9.71 -11.76
N THR A 24 -14.87 -8.76 -10.98
CA THR A 24 -15.58 -7.58 -10.51
C THR A 24 -14.74 -6.31 -10.65
N SER A 25 -15.40 -5.16 -10.59
CA SER A 25 -14.71 -3.85 -10.58
C SER A 25 -13.80 -3.65 -9.36
N LEU A 26 -14.02 -4.40 -8.27
CA LEU A 26 -13.22 -4.34 -7.05
C LEU A 26 -11.82 -4.96 -7.25
N ASP A 27 -11.70 -5.96 -8.12
CA ASP A 27 -10.47 -6.71 -8.34
C ASP A 27 -9.65 -6.21 -9.54
N LEU A 28 -10.04 -5.09 -10.15
CA LEU A 28 -9.45 -4.57 -11.38
C LEU A 28 -7.97 -4.17 -11.25
N TRP A 29 -7.51 -3.88 -10.03
CA TRP A 29 -6.18 -3.36 -9.78
C TRP A 29 -5.43 -4.23 -8.77
N ILE A 30 -4.24 -4.66 -9.15
CA ILE A 30 -3.34 -5.43 -8.28
C ILE A 30 -2.26 -4.46 -7.77
N PRO A 31 -2.26 -4.12 -6.48
CA PRO A 31 -1.17 -3.36 -5.88
C PRO A 31 0.08 -4.23 -5.81
N HIS A 32 1.22 -3.72 -6.25
CA HIS A 32 2.51 -4.40 -6.13
C HIS A 32 3.64 -3.39 -5.93
N CYS A 33 4.78 -3.85 -5.46
CA CYS A 33 5.99 -3.06 -5.30
C CYS A 33 7.24 -3.96 -5.34
N GLU A 34 8.43 -3.39 -5.18
CA GLU A 34 9.67 -4.16 -5.12
C GLU A 34 9.71 -5.18 -3.97
N ALA A 35 9.11 -4.85 -2.81
CA ALA A 35 8.99 -5.77 -1.67
C ALA A 35 8.09 -6.97 -1.98
N PHE A 36 7.02 -6.74 -2.77
CA PHE A 36 6.06 -7.76 -3.16
C PHE A 36 5.74 -7.64 -4.66
N PRO A 37 6.59 -8.22 -5.54
CA PRO A 37 6.46 -8.04 -6.98
C PRO A 37 5.15 -8.61 -7.56
N GLY A 38 4.59 -9.64 -6.93
CA GLY A 38 3.35 -10.28 -7.37
C GLY A 38 2.09 -9.50 -6.98
N ARG A 39 1.94 -9.22 -5.68
CA ARG A 39 0.83 -8.50 -5.06
C ARG A 39 1.23 -8.11 -3.63
N VAL A 40 0.94 -6.89 -3.20
CA VAL A 40 1.06 -6.50 -1.79
C VAL A 40 0.02 -7.28 -0.97
N PRO A 41 0.42 -7.98 0.12
CA PRO A 41 -0.51 -8.68 0.99
C PRO A 41 -1.65 -7.79 1.47
N ASP A 42 -2.86 -8.36 1.54
CA ASP A 42 -4.05 -7.64 1.98
C ASP A 42 -3.94 -7.19 3.45
N GLU A 43 -3.17 -7.87 4.28
CA GLU A 43 -2.88 -7.45 5.67
C GLU A 43 -2.14 -6.10 5.73
N ILE A 44 -1.33 -5.81 4.70
CA ILE A 44 -0.62 -4.54 4.57
C ILE A 44 -1.51 -3.51 3.87
N PHE A 45 -2.10 -3.90 2.73
CA PHE A 45 -2.81 -2.97 1.87
C PHE A 45 -4.25 -2.65 2.34
N LEU A 46 -4.90 -3.57 3.04
CA LEU A 46 -6.25 -3.39 3.60
C LEU A 46 -6.22 -3.40 5.13
N GLY A 47 -5.42 -4.29 5.72
CA GLY A 47 -5.31 -4.47 7.18
C GLY A 47 -4.60 -3.34 7.92
N GLY A 48 -3.94 -2.41 7.21
CA GLY A 48 -3.37 -1.21 7.78
C GLY A 48 -2.03 -1.41 8.50
N PHE A 49 -1.34 -2.54 8.27
CA PHE A 49 0.01 -2.74 8.78
C PHE A 49 0.95 -1.61 8.34
N ASP A 50 1.66 -1.04 9.32
CA ASP A 50 2.64 0.01 9.07
C ASP A 50 3.92 -0.57 8.46
N HIS A 51 3.97 -0.59 7.14
CA HIS A 51 5.11 -1.07 6.36
C HIS A 51 6.35 -0.13 6.38
N ARG A 52 6.44 0.78 7.36
CA ARG A 52 7.74 1.25 7.88
C ARG A 52 8.46 0.14 8.65
N ALA A 53 7.70 -0.72 9.32
CA ALA A 53 8.21 -1.91 9.97
C ALA A 53 8.52 -3.01 8.95
N ALA A 54 9.48 -3.87 9.31
CA ALA A 54 9.80 -5.06 8.53
C ALA A 54 8.60 -6.02 8.48
N TYR A 55 8.34 -6.60 7.32
CA TYR A 55 7.32 -7.62 7.12
C TYR A 55 7.93 -8.89 6.51
N PRO A 56 7.54 -10.10 6.94
CA PRO A 56 8.07 -11.34 6.37
C PRO A 56 7.95 -11.40 4.85
N GLY A 57 9.07 -11.59 4.17
CA GLY A 57 9.12 -11.69 2.69
C GLY A 57 9.27 -10.36 1.95
N ASP A 58 9.42 -9.23 2.65
CA ASP A 58 9.64 -7.91 2.04
C ASP A 58 11.04 -7.70 1.42
N GLY A 59 11.95 -8.66 1.58
CA GLY A 59 13.31 -8.61 1.04
C GLY A 59 14.17 -7.48 1.61
N GLY A 60 13.82 -6.92 2.77
CA GLY A 60 14.50 -5.76 3.37
C GLY A 60 14.10 -4.41 2.76
N VAL A 61 13.14 -4.40 1.83
CA VAL A 61 12.61 -3.16 1.26
C VAL A 61 11.76 -2.45 2.32
N ARG A 62 11.93 -1.14 2.42
CA ARG A 62 11.21 -0.29 3.39
C ARG A 62 10.39 0.78 2.69
N PHE A 63 9.48 1.39 3.44
CA PHE A 63 8.74 2.57 3.02
C PHE A 63 9.69 3.67 2.49
N ALA A 64 9.32 4.30 1.38
CA ALA A 64 9.86 5.59 0.99
C ALA A 64 8.70 6.49 0.53
N PRO A 65 8.65 7.75 0.98
CA PRO A 65 7.59 8.66 0.59
C PRO A 65 7.67 8.99 -0.91
N ARG A 66 6.51 9.02 -1.58
CA ARG A 66 6.35 9.53 -2.94
C ARG A 66 6.23 11.05 -2.89
N GLU A 67 6.90 11.74 -3.80
CA GLU A 67 6.72 13.17 -4.02
C GLU A 67 5.23 13.49 -4.30
N GLY A 68 4.68 14.50 -3.61
CA GLY A 68 3.29 14.90 -3.77
C GLY A 68 2.27 13.98 -3.06
N ALA A 69 2.72 13.09 -2.17
CA ALA A 69 1.85 12.20 -1.40
C ALA A 69 1.74 12.56 0.10
N GLU A 70 2.04 13.81 0.44
CA GLU A 70 2.01 14.34 1.81
C GLU A 70 0.61 14.20 2.43
N ASP A 71 -0.44 14.49 1.66
CA ASP A 71 -1.83 14.33 2.12
C ASP A 71 -2.19 12.86 2.37
N ALA A 72 -1.71 11.94 1.52
CA ALA A 72 -1.97 10.51 1.71
C ALA A 72 -1.26 9.98 2.97
N LEU A 73 -0.03 10.43 3.21
CA LEU A 73 0.72 10.07 4.41
C LEU A 73 0.03 10.62 5.66
N ARG A 74 -0.33 11.90 5.65
CA ARG A 74 -1.02 12.56 6.77
C ARG A 74 -2.33 11.85 7.11
N LEU A 75 -3.17 11.53 6.12
CA LEU A 75 -4.42 10.80 6.35
C LEU A 75 -4.20 9.42 6.98
N TYR A 76 -3.11 8.74 6.61
CA TYR A 76 -2.73 7.48 7.24
C TYR A 76 -2.27 7.68 8.69
N GLU A 77 -1.43 8.68 8.96
CA GLU A 77 -0.91 8.96 10.29
C GLU A 77 -2.01 9.42 11.26
N GLU A 78 -2.95 10.24 10.80
CA GLU A 78 -4.17 10.62 11.53
C GLU A 78 -5.02 9.38 11.87
N ARG A 79 -5.15 8.43 10.94
CA ARG A 79 -5.91 7.18 11.16
C ARG A 79 -5.32 6.34 12.29
N ILE A 80 -3.99 6.23 12.36
CA ILE A 80 -3.30 5.38 13.35
C ILE A 80 -2.95 6.14 14.64
N GLY A 81 -3.30 7.43 14.76
CA GLY A 81 -3.00 8.25 15.94
C GLY A 81 -1.52 8.58 16.10
N ALA A 82 -0.78 8.69 14.99
CA ALA A 82 0.65 9.00 14.97
C ALA A 82 0.98 10.51 14.80
N VAL A 83 -0.04 11.37 14.80
CA VAL A 83 0.02 12.84 14.74
C VAL A 83 -0.63 13.44 15.99
#